data_AF-A0AAV4I542-F1
#
_entry.id   AF-A0AAV4I542-F1
#
_cell.length_a   1.000
_cell.length_b   1.000
_cell.length_c   1.000
_cell.angle_alpha   90.00
_cell.angle_beta   90.00
_cell.angle_gamma   90.00
#
_symmetry.space_group_name_H-M   'P 1'
#
loop_
_entity.id
_entity.type
_entity.pdbx_description
1 polymer ?
#
loop_
_entity_poly.entity_id
_entity_poly.type
_entity_poly.pdbx_seq_one_letter_code
_entity_poly.pdbx_strand_id
1 'polypeptide(L)'
;MLDNIGSDPILTTLHQPCSRKFERKSRRNFKKANWSRFKETTDNLLMVIKPTGDDPNLLCSKNTEGILKAAADCIPRGCRKAYKPFWGRNIEQAVKTRQEARKQMEKNPTIENKILYNKTSALVKKKVKAAKKDKWTKTCKHLDLRKDGAKACCLLNNLNGEKRRKNPKPLSTGDETIVKDQRKAEVFNKYFSSINKAERATKRG
;
A
#
# COMPACT_ATOMS: atom_id res chain seq x y z
N MET A 1 21.88 -46.58 -8.16
CA MET A 1 21.41 -45.56 -9.12
C MET A 1 20.65 -44.51 -8.34
N LEU A 2 21.32 -43.41 -8.01
CA LEU A 2 20.81 -42.32 -7.17
C LEU A 2 20.81 -41.04 -8.02
N ASP A 3 19.74 -40.80 -8.76
CA ASP A 3 19.55 -39.53 -9.45
C ASP A 3 18.84 -38.56 -8.52
N ASN A 4 19.64 -38.04 -7.60
CA ASN A 4 19.34 -36.92 -6.76
C ASN A 4 19.53 -35.65 -7.60
N ILE A 5 18.51 -35.28 -8.40
CA ILE A 5 18.43 -33.95 -9.01
C ILE A 5 17.24 -33.22 -8.38
N GLY A 6 17.27 -33.13 -7.05
CA GLY A 6 16.67 -32.02 -6.36
C GLY A 6 17.49 -30.79 -6.74
N SER A 7 16.87 -29.84 -7.45
CA SER A 7 17.43 -28.53 -7.77
C SER A 7 18.07 -27.93 -6.51
N ASP A 8 19.40 -28.01 -6.41
CA ASP A 8 20.16 -27.34 -5.37
C ASP A 8 19.87 -25.83 -5.47
N PRO A 9 19.31 -25.19 -4.43
CA PRO A 9 19.11 -23.76 -4.45
C PRO A 9 20.48 -23.09 -4.44
N ILE A 10 20.90 -22.52 -5.58
CA ILE A 10 22.04 -21.62 -5.62
C ILE A 10 21.71 -20.46 -4.67
N LEU A 11 22.46 -20.37 -3.57
CA LEU A 11 22.33 -19.33 -2.57
C LEU A 11 22.80 -17.99 -3.17
N THR A 12 21.93 -17.34 -3.94
CA THR A 12 22.22 -16.03 -4.51
C THR A 12 21.84 -14.95 -3.50
N THR A 13 22.85 -14.31 -2.91
CA THR A 13 22.69 -13.15 -2.03
C THR A 13 22.32 -11.92 -2.85
N LEU A 14 21.03 -11.76 -3.14
CA LEU A 14 20.51 -10.54 -3.74
C LEU A 14 20.49 -9.43 -2.69
N HIS A 15 21.41 -8.47 -2.79
CA HIS A 15 21.33 -7.22 -2.04
C HIS A 15 20.15 -6.40 -2.56
N GLN A 16 18.98 -6.63 -1.97
CA GLN A 16 17.78 -5.86 -2.28
C GLN A 16 18.01 -4.42 -1.81
N PRO A 17 17.94 -3.41 -2.72
CA PRO A 17 18.03 -2.03 -2.30
C PRO A 17 16.91 -1.77 -1.29
N CYS A 18 17.28 -1.18 -0.15
CA CYS A 18 16.37 -0.93 0.96
C CYS A 18 15.15 -0.14 0.45
N SER A 19 13.99 -0.80 0.34
CA SER A 19 12.81 -0.15 -0.20
C SER A 19 12.44 1.00 0.73
N ARG A 20 12.34 2.24 0.21
CA ARG A 20 11.90 3.37 1.02
C ARG A 20 10.52 3.05 1.59
N LYS A 21 10.45 2.91 2.92
CA LYS A 21 9.19 2.69 3.64
C LYS A 21 8.43 4.01 3.63
N PHE A 22 7.49 4.16 2.70
CA PHE A 22 6.56 5.29 2.75
C PHE A 22 5.63 5.11 3.95
N GLU A 23 5.70 6.06 4.89
CA GLU A 23 4.77 6.10 6.00
C GLU A 23 3.37 6.44 5.48
N ARG A 24 2.43 5.51 5.68
CA ARG A 24 1.06 5.69 5.22
C ARG A 24 0.26 6.35 6.33
N LYS A 25 -0.22 7.57 6.07
CA LYS A 25 -1.16 8.26 6.97
C LYS A 25 -2.44 7.43 7.13
N SER A 26 -2.84 7.17 8.38
CA SER A 26 -4.12 6.54 8.68
C SER A 26 -5.26 7.51 8.31
N ARG A 27 -6.33 6.99 7.72
CA ARG A 27 -7.52 7.79 7.39
C ARG A 27 -8.65 7.47 8.35
N ARG A 28 -9.47 8.46 8.67
CA ARG A 28 -10.72 8.28 9.42
C ARG A 28 -11.70 7.47 8.57
N ASN A 29 -12.35 6.48 9.18
CA ASN A 29 -13.36 5.66 8.52
C ASN A 29 -14.77 6.09 8.93
N PHE A 30 -15.31 7.07 8.20
CA PHE A 30 -16.64 7.63 8.46
C PHE A 30 -17.78 6.61 8.34
N LYS A 31 -17.61 5.56 7.53
CA LYS A 31 -18.62 4.50 7.39
C LYS A 31 -18.76 3.63 8.65
N LYS A 32 -17.74 3.61 9.50
CA LYS A 32 -17.73 2.87 10.77
C LYS A 32 -17.80 3.78 11.99
N ALA A 33 -18.01 5.08 11.79
CA ALA A 33 -18.13 6.03 12.88
C ALA A 33 -19.40 5.74 13.70
N ASN A 34 -19.30 5.86 15.02
CA ASN A 34 -20.48 5.92 15.88
C ASN A 34 -20.92 7.38 16.00
N TRP A 35 -21.86 7.78 15.16
CA TRP A 35 -22.33 9.17 15.09
C TRP A 35 -23.14 9.59 16.31
N SER A 36 -23.89 8.67 16.93
CA SER A 36 -24.64 8.94 18.16
C SER A 36 -23.70 9.28 19.30
N ARG A 37 -22.68 8.43 19.52
CA ARG A 37 -21.65 8.69 20.52
C ARG A 37 -20.84 9.95 20.21
N PHE A 38 -20.55 10.20 18.93
CA PHE A 38 -19.85 11.43 18.51
C PHE A 38 -20.65 12.68 18.88
N LYS A 39 -21.96 12.68 18.65
CA LYS A 39 -22.85 13.77 19.02
C LYS A 39 -22.80 14.04 20.52
N GLU A 40 -23.08 13.02 21.34
CA GLU A 40 -23.06 13.12 22.80
C GLU A 40 -21.70 13.59 23.34
N THR A 41 -20.60 13.02 22.83
CA THR A 41 -19.25 13.39 23.27
C THR A 41 -18.90 14.82 22.88
N THR A 42 -19.32 15.26 21.69
CA THR A 42 -19.08 16.62 21.22
C THR A 42 -19.88 17.62 22.05
N ASP A 43 -21.18 17.36 22.27
CA ASP A 43 -22.05 18.22 23.07
C ASP A 43 -21.50 18.38 24.50
N ASN A 44 -21.06 17.28 25.12
CA ASN A 44 -20.44 17.31 26.44
C ASN A 44 -19.14 18.14 26.48
N LEU A 45 -18.28 18.01 25.46
CA LEU A 45 -17.02 18.75 25.39
C LEU A 45 -17.23 20.24 25.11
N LEU A 46 -18.23 20.59 24.31
CA LEU A 46 -18.55 21.98 23.97
C LEU A 46 -19.31 22.70 25.09
N MET A 47 -20.12 22.00 25.89
CA MET A 47 -20.81 22.59 27.05
C MET A 47 -19.85 23.19 28.09
N VAL A 48 -18.63 22.68 28.19
CA VAL A 48 -17.61 23.17 29.13
C VAL A 48 -16.99 24.50 28.66
N ILE A 49 -17.07 24.80 27.36
CA ILE A 49 -16.45 25.98 26.76
C ILE A 49 -17.40 27.18 26.92
N LYS A 50 -17.15 28.03 27.92
CA LYS A 50 -17.90 29.28 28.11
C LYS A 50 -17.34 30.39 27.20
N PRO A 51 -18.19 31.14 26.49
CA PRO A 51 -17.76 32.22 25.60
C PRO A 51 -17.37 33.53 26.31
N THR A 52 -17.30 33.55 27.65
CA THR A 52 -17.19 34.79 28.41
C THR A 52 -15.75 35.29 28.51
N GLY A 53 -15.40 36.25 27.65
CA GLY A 53 -14.17 37.07 27.77
C GLY A 53 -12.90 36.51 27.12
N ASP A 54 -12.96 35.34 26.49
CA ASP A 54 -11.83 34.74 25.78
C ASP A 54 -11.65 35.35 24.36
N ASP A 55 -10.39 35.46 23.91
CA ASP A 55 -10.05 35.79 22.52
C ASP A 55 -10.79 34.84 21.55
N PRO A 56 -11.49 35.36 20.51
CA PRO A 56 -12.13 34.54 19.48
C PRO A 56 -11.25 33.43 18.90
N ASN A 57 -9.94 33.67 18.74
CA ASN A 57 -9.02 32.65 18.22
C ASN A 57 -8.80 31.50 19.22
N LEU A 58 -8.76 31.82 20.51
CA LEU A 58 -8.63 30.82 21.57
C LEU A 58 -9.89 29.96 21.66
N LEU A 59 -11.07 30.57 21.56
CA LEU A 59 -12.36 29.87 21.49
C LEU A 59 -12.44 28.94 20.27
N CYS A 60 -12.05 29.42 19.09
CA CYS A 60 -12.00 28.61 17.87
C CYS A 60 -11.06 27.40 18.01
N SER A 61 -9.90 27.61 18.66
CA SER A 61 -8.93 26.54 18.92
C SER A 61 -9.47 25.49 19.89
N LYS A 62 -10.09 25.91 21.01
CA LYS A 62 -10.72 25.01 21.99
C LYS A 62 -11.88 24.21 21.36
N ASN A 63 -12.71 24.84 20.54
CA ASN A 63 -13.78 24.16 19.81
C ASN A 63 -13.24 23.13 18.83
N THR A 64 -12.22 23.51 18.04
CA THR A 64 -11.59 22.61 17.08
C THR A 64 -10.95 21.42 17.80
N GLU A 65 -10.30 21.64 18.93
CA GLU A 65 -9.71 20.57 19.74
C GLU A 65 -10.79 19.62 20.30
N GLY A 66 -11.88 20.15 20.84
CA GLY A 66 -13.02 19.36 21.32
C GLY A 66 -13.61 18.47 20.23
N ILE A 67 -13.86 19.02 19.04
CA ILE A 67 -14.34 18.26 17.87
C ILE A 67 -13.32 17.18 17.45
N LEU A 68 -12.02 17.51 17.45
CA LEU A 68 -10.97 16.58 17.08
C LEU A 68 -10.82 15.43 18.07
N LYS A 69 -11.00 15.69 19.38
CA LYS A 69 -11.02 14.69 20.46
C LYS A 69 -12.21 13.75 20.33
N ALA A 70 -13.43 14.29 20.26
CA ALA A 70 -14.63 13.49 20.03
C ALA A 70 -14.52 12.62 18.77
N ALA A 71 -13.94 13.17 17.70
CA ALA A 71 -13.73 12.44 16.46
C ALA A 71 -12.63 11.38 16.57
N ALA A 72 -11.62 11.55 17.43
CA ALA A 72 -10.61 10.53 17.66
C ALA A 72 -11.21 9.30 18.37
N ASP A 73 -12.13 9.53 19.31
CA ASP A 73 -12.75 8.47 20.11
C ASP A 73 -13.85 7.72 19.34
N CYS A 74 -14.63 8.46 18.53
CA CYS A 74 -15.81 7.91 17.88
C CYS A 74 -15.58 7.45 16.43
N ILE A 75 -14.53 7.98 15.76
CA ILE A 75 -14.25 7.67 14.36
C ILE A 75 -12.98 6.82 14.26
N PRO A 76 -13.11 5.51 13.98
CA PRO A 76 -11.95 4.63 13.92
C PRO A 76 -11.01 5.07 12.79
N ARG A 77 -9.72 5.18 13.11
CA ARG A 77 -8.66 5.46 12.15
C ARG A 77 -8.08 4.13 11.65
N GLY A 78 -7.83 4.04 10.36
CA GLY A 78 -7.25 2.82 9.80
C GLY A 78 -6.62 3.00 8.44
N CYS A 79 -5.55 2.25 8.20
CA CYS A 79 -5.00 2.00 6.88
C CYS A 79 -4.68 0.51 6.79
N ARG A 80 -5.46 -0.25 6.02
CA ARG A 80 -5.18 -1.68 5.83
C ARG A 80 -3.91 -1.85 5.00
N LYS A 81 -2.86 -2.37 5.62
CA LYS A 81 -1.65 -2.81 4.91
C LYS A 81 -2.03 -3.90 3.91
N ALA A 82 -1.49 -3.81 2.69
CA ALA A 82 -1.71 -4.79 1.62
C ALA A 82 -3.19 -5.17 1.38
N TYR A 83 -4.10 -4.19 1.39
CA TYR A 83 -5.52 -4.43 1.13
C TYR A 83 -5.73 -5.14 -0.22
N LYS A 84 -6.42 -6.28 -0.18
CA LYS A 84 -6.81 -7.05 -1.35
C LYS A 84 -8.33 -6.98 -1.49
N PRO A 85 -8.87 -6.33 -2.54
CA PRO A 85 -10.32 -6.11 -2.68
C PRO A 85 -11.16 -7.39 -2.80
N PHE A 86 -10.54 -8.50 -3.20
CA PHE A 86 -11.19 -9.81 -3.34
C PHE A 86 -11.03 -10.69 -2.08
N TRP A 87 -10.30 -10.23 -1.05
CA TRP A 87 -10.00 -11.03 0.13
C TRP A 87 -11.12 -10.95 1.16
N GLY A 88 -11.84 -12.06 1.33
CA GLY A 88 -12.91 -12.21 2.32
C GLY A 88 -12.65 -13.34 3.31
N ARG A 89 -13.56 -13.49 4.28
CA ARG A 89 -13.47 -14.50 5.36
C ARG A 89 -13.30 -15.93 4.82
N ASN A 90 -14.00 -16.28 3.74
CA ASN A 90 -13.95 -17.63 3.14
C ASN A 90 -12.57 -17.99 2.58
N ILE A 91 -11.82 -17.01 2.07
CA ILE A 91 -10.44 -17.21 1.59
C ILE A 91 -9.50 -17.27 2.77
N GLU A 92 -9.71 -16.41 3.77
CA GLU A 92 -8.92 -16.41 5.00
C GLU A 92 -8.99 -17.75 5.73
N GLN A 93 -10.19 -18.31 5.91
CA GLN A 93 -10.38 -19.64 6.47
C GLN A 93 -9.68 -20.72 5.63
N ALA A 94 -9.83 -20.71 4.31
CA ALA A 94 -9.15 -21.67 3.44
C ALA A 94 -7.62 -21.58 3.50
N VAL A 95 -7.08 -20.38 3.73
CA VAL A 95 -5.64 -20.17 3.88
C VAL A 95 -5.16 -20.68 5.24
N LYS A 96 -5.96 -20.50 6.30
CA LYS A 96 -5.69 -21.09 7.63
C LYS A 96 -5.64 -22.62 7.56
N THR A 97 -6.64 -23.26 6.95
CA THR A 97 -6.65 -24.73 6.82
C THR A 97 -5.47 -25.26 6.00
N ARG A 98 -5.08 -24.55 4.92
CA ARG A 98 -3.86 -24.88 4.17
C ARG A 98 -2.59 -24.72 5.02
N GLN A 99 -2.51 -23.70 5.87
CA GLN A 99 -1.37 -23.50 6.78
C GLN A 99 -1.29 -24.61 7.83
N GLU A 100 -2.43 -25.04 8.38
CA GLU A 100 -2.51 -26.18 9.29
C GLU A 100 -2.05 -27.47 8.61
N ALA A 101 -2.56 -27.76 7.41
CA ALA A 101 -2.13 -28.92 6.61
C ALA A 101 -0.63 -28.87 6.28
N ARG A 102 -0.09 -27.67 6.01
CA ARG A 102 1.35 -27.48 5.80
C ARG A 102 2.15 -27.82 7.07
N LYS A 103 1.75 -27.30 8.23
CA LYS A 103 2.41 -27.58 9.50
C LYS A 103 2.37 -29.07 9.84
N GLN A 104 1.26 -29.75 9.55
CA GLN A 104 1.12 -31.19 9.75
C GLN A 104 2.06 -31.97 8.82
N MET A 105 2.15 -31.59 7.55
CA MET A 105 3.07 -32.20 6.59
C MET A 105 4.55 -31.96 6.95
N GLU A 106 4.90 -30.77 7.44
CA GLU A 106 6.27 -30.45 7.88
C GLU A 106 6.67 -31.25 9.13
N LYS A 107 5.72 -31.51 10.05
CA LYS A 107 5.97 -32.35 11.22
C LYS A 107 6.05 -33.83 10.87
N ASN A 108 5.08 -34.32 10.08
CA ASN A 108 4.91 -35.73 9.72
C ASN A 108 4.77 -35.85 8.20
N PRO A 109 5.88 -36.05 7.46
CA PRO A 109 5.87 -36.06 6.00
C PRO A 109 5.36 -37.40 5.42
N THR A 110 4.08 -37.71 5.67
CA THR A 110 3.38 -38.87 5.08
C THR A 110 2.74 -38.52 3.73
N ILE A 111 2.49 -39.54 2.90
CA ILE A 111 1.82 -39.38 1.61
C ILE A 111 0.43 -38.75 1.79
N GLU A 112 -0.31 -39.16 2.82
CA GLU A 112 -1.64 -38.62 3.15
C GLU A 112 -1.57 -37.12 3.49
N ASN A 113 -0.61 -36.70 4.32
CA ASN A 113 -0.42 -35.30 4.67
C ASN A 113 -0.02 -34.46 3.47
N LYS A 114 0.79 -35.01 2.55
CA LYS A 114 1.13 -34.37 1.27
C LYS A 114 -0.10 -34.23 0.37
N ILE A 115 -0.94 -35.26 0.29
CA ILE A 115 -2.21 -35.21 -0.46
C ILE A 115 -3.15 -34.15 0.14
N LEU A 116 -3.28 -34.10 1.46
CA LEU A 116 -4.10 -33.12 2.17
C LEU A 116 -3.60 -31.68 1.92
N TYR A 117 -2.30 -31.45 2.00
CA TYR A 117 -1.70 -30.15 1.69
C TYR A 117 -1.94 -29.75 0.22
N ASN A 118 -1.81 -30.69 -0.72
CA ASN A 118 -2.09 -30.44 -2.13
C ASN A 118 -3.57 -30.10 -2.38
N LYS A 119 -4.50 -30.85 -1.77
CA LYS A 119 -5.95 -30.61 -1.84
C LYS A 119 -6.31 -29.23 -1.29
N THR A 120 -5.86 -28.90 -0.08
CA THR A 120 -6.11 -27.58 0.55
C THR A 120 -5.48 -26.44 -0.25
N SER A 121 -4.29 -26.65 -0.82
CA SER A 121 -3.63 -25.69 -1.71
C SER A 121 -4.41 -25.44 -3.00
N ALA A 122 -4.92 -26.48 -3.65
CA ALA A 122 -5.76 -26.37 -4.84
C ALA A 122 -7.07 -25.63 -4.54
N LEU A 123 -7.69 -25.93 -3.38
CA LEU A 123 -8.91 -25.26 -2.92
C LEU A 123 -8.69 -23.75 -2.71
N VAL A 124 -7.57 -23.36 -2.07
CA VAL A 124 -7.20 -21.94 -1.93
C VAL A 124 -7.05 -21.27 -3.29
N LYS A 125 -6.32 -21.91 -4.23
CA LYS A 125 -6.14 -21.38 -5.60
C LYS A 125 -7.49 -21.18 -6.30
N LYS A 126 -8.39 -22.17 -6.23
CA LYS A 126 -9.74 -22.11 -6.80
C LYS A 126 -10.55 -20.96 -6.22
N LYS A 127 -10.62 -20.84 -4.88
CA LYS A 127 -11.36 -19.76 -4.20
C LYS A 127 -10.81 -18.37 -4.53
N VAL A 128 -9.48 -18.21 -4.56
CA VAL A 128 -8.85 -16.93 -4.92
C VAL A 128 -9.14 -16.56 -6.38
N LYS A 129 -9.07 -17.51 -7.32
CA LYS A 129 -9.38 -17.27 -8.73
C LYS A 129 -10.84 -16.85 -8.93
N ALA A 130 -11.77 -17.54 -8.29
CA ALA A 130 -13.19 -17.20 -8.30
C ALA A 130 -13.44 -15.79 -7.75
N ALA A 131 -12.93 -15.48 -6.56
CA ALA A 131 -13.14 -14.17 -5.95
C ALA A 131 -12.53 -13.01 -6.75
N LYS A 132 -11.37 -13.23 -7.39
CA LYS A 132 -10.79 -12.24 -8.33
C LYS A 132 -11.71 -12.01 -9.52
N LYS A 133 -12.23 -13.07 -10.14
CA LYS A 133 -13.18 -12.99 -11.26
C LYS A 133 -14.45 -12.25 -10.85
N ASP A 134 -15.06 -12.61 -9.73
CA ASP A 134 -16.29 -11.98 -9.24
C ASP A 134 -16.08 -10.49 -8.96
N LYS A 135 -14.95 -10.14 -8.34
CA LYS A 135 -14.61 -8.75 -8.07
C LYS A 135 -14.39 -7.96 -9.36
N TRP A 136 -13.74 -8.56 -10.36
CA TRP A 136 -13.57 -7.97 -11.68
C TRP A 136 -14.92 -7.73 -12.36
N THR A 137 -15.78 -8.75 -12.45
CA THR A 137 -17.11 -8.65 -13.05
C THR A 137 -17.96 -7.58 -12.38
N LYS A 138 -17.96 -7.51 -11.04
CA LYS A 138 -18.67 -6.44 -10.30
C LYS A 138 -18.11 -5.04 -10.58
N THR A 139 -16.80 -4.94 -10.82
CA THR A 139 -16.15 -3.66 -11.13
C THR A 139 -16.56 -3.21 -12.54
N CYS A 140 -16.56 -4.11 -13.53
CA CYS A 140 -17.04 -3.81 -14.88
C CYS A 140 -18.54 -3.46 -14.90
N LYS A 141 -19.39 -4.19 -14.18
CA LYS A 141 -20.84 -3.92 -14.11
C LYS A 141 -21.18 -2.53 -13.55
N HIS A 142 -20.36 -2.00 -12.66
CA HIS A 142 -20.57 -0.69 -12.04
C HIS A 142 -19.83 0.44 -12.74
N LEU A 143 -18.99 0.15 -13.73
CA LEU A 143 -18.21 1.14 -14.44
C LEU A 143 -19.04 1.73 -15.59
N ASP A 144 -19.61 2.91 -15.36
CA ASP A 144 -20.31 3.67 -16.40
C ASP A 144 -19.35 4.72 -17.00
N LEU A 145 -18.96 4.56 -18.26
CA LEU A 145 -18.01 5.47 -18.93
C LEU A 145 -18.51 6.92 -18.99
N ARG A 146 -19.84 7.15 -18.94
CA ARG A 146 -20.43 8.49 -19.00
C ARG A 146 -20.30 9.23 -17.66
N LYS A 147 -20.43 8.51 -16.54
CA LYS A 147 -20.36 9.10 -15.18
C LYS A 147 -18.98 8.95 -14.53
N ASP A 148 -18.22 7.93 -14.92
CA ASP A 148 -16.98 7.50 -14.27
C ASP A 148 -15.75 7.56 -15.21
N GLY A 149 -15.74 8.46 -16.20
CA GLY A 149 -14.66 8.57 -17.19
C GLY A 149 -13.25 8.62 -16.59
N ALA A 150 -13.04 9.39 -15.52
CA ALA A 150 -11.76 9.45 -14.81
C ALA A 150 -11.36 8.11 -14.17
N LYS A 151 -12.33 7.37 -13.60
CA LYS A 151 -12.07 6.05 -13.01
C LYS A 151 -11.76 5.02 -14.08
N ALA A 152 -12.46 5.07 -15.21
CA ALA A 152 -12.23 4.21 -16.37
C ALA A 152 -10.83 4.43 -16.97
N CYS A 153 -10.46 5.69 -17.18
CA CYS A 153 -9.11 6.06 -17.64
C CYS A 153 -8.05 5.58 -16.65
N CYS A 154 -8.23 5.82 -15.34
CA CYS A 154 -7.31 5.29 -14.33
C CYS A 154 -7.19 3.77 -14.36
N LEU A 155 -8.30 3.05 -14.59
CA LEU A 155 -8.31 1.60 -14.69
C LEU A 155 -7.52 1.12 -15.91
N LEU A 156 -7.73 1.71 -17.07
CA LEU A 156 -7.01 1.40 -18.31
C LEU A 156 -5.50 1.60 -18.14
N ASN A 157 -5.07 2.75 -17.62
CA ASN A 157 -3.64 3.03 -17.41
C ASN A 157 -3.00 2.05 -16.42
N ASN A 158 -3.76 1.58 -15.42
CA ASN A 158 -3.30 0.55 -14.49
C ASN A 158 -3.16 -0.83 -15.16
N LEU A 159 -4.08 -1.19 -16.07
CA LEU A 159 -4.03 -2.43 -16.84
C LEU A 159 -2.85 -2.43 -17.83
N ASN A 160 -2.68 -1.32 -18.56
CA ASN A 160 -1.54 -1.08 -19.46
C ASN A 160 -0.21 -1.04 -18.70
N GLY A 161 -0.25 -0.84 -17.39
CA GLY A 161 0.94 -0.80 -16.55
C GLY A 161 1.74 0.50 -16.71
N GLU A 162 1.13 1.56 -17.25
CA GLU A 162 1.76 2.88 -17.37
C GLU A 162 2.24 3.42 -16.02
N LYS A 163 1.51 3.09 -14.94
CA LYS A 163 1.84 3.49 -13.57
C LYS A 163 2.78 2.52 -12.86
N ARG A 164 3.29 1.46 -13.53
CA ARG A 164 4.27 0.56 -12.93
C ARG A 164 5.59 1.30 -12.79
N ARG A 165 6.09 1.39 -11.55
CA ARG A 165 7.42 1.94 -11.30
C ARG A 165 8.45 1.05 -11.99
N LYS A 166 9.19 1.62 -12.94
CA LYS A 166 10.40 0.99 -13.47
C LYS A 166 11.53 1.27 -12.48
N ASN A 167 12.36 0.27 -12.19
CA ASN A 167 13.57 0.53 -11.44
C ASN A 167 14.39 1.58 -12.20
N PRO A 168 14.85 2.65 -11.53
CA PRO A 168 15.68 3.64 -12.20
C PRO A 168 16.94 2.92 -12.67
N LYS A 169 17.23 2.99 -13.98
CA LYS A 169 18.43 2.39 -14.55
C LYS A 169 19.67 2.97 -13.82
N PRO A 170 20.71 2.16 -13.58
CA PRO A 170 22.00 2.68 -13.14
C PRO A 170 22.46 3.76 -14.13
N LEU A 171 23.09 4.82 -13.61
CA LEU A 171 23.68 5.86 -14.44
C LEU A 171 25.16 5.52 -14.60
N SER A 172 25.66 5.50 -15.83
CA SER A 172 27.09 5.33 -16.11
C SER A 172 27.69 6.69 -16.43
N THR A 173 28.71 7.09 -15.67
CA THR A 173 29.56 8.25 -15.97
C THR A 173 30.99 7.73 -16.03
N GLY A 174 31.55 7.61 -17.24
CA GLY A 174 32.86 6.95 -17.43
C GLY A 174 32.82 5.49 -16.95
N ASP A 175 33.82 5.09 -16.16
CA ASP A 175 33.96 3.73 -15.61
C ASP A 175 33.12 3.46 -14.35
N GLU A 176 32.47 4.48 -13.78
CA GLU A 176 31.70 4.33 -12.55
C GLU A 176 30.21 4.08 -12.81
N THR A 177 29.68 2.97 -12.25
CA THR A 177 28.24 2.68 -12.24
C THR A 177 27.60 3.25 -10.97
N ILE A 178 26.86 4.34 -11.14
CA ILE A 178 26.20 5.03 -10.04
C ILE A 178 24.81 4.44 -9.81
N VAL A 179 24.68 3.70 -8.71
CA VAL A 179 23.41 3.07 -8.30
C VAL A 179 22.61 3.95 -7.33
N LYS A 180 23.28 4.72 -6.45
CA LYS A 180 22.64 5.52 -5.38
C LYS A 180 21.97 6.79 -5.92
N ASP A 181 20.72 7.05 -5.52
CA ASP A 181 19.92 8.19 -5.96
C ASP A 181 20.57 9.56 -5.65
N GLN A 182 21.19 9.71 -4.48
CA GLN A 182 21.87 10.95 -4.09
C GLN A 182 23.03 11.28 -5.03
N ARG A 183 23.86 10.28 -5.35
CA ARG A 183 24.99 10.44 -6.27
C ARG A 183 24.51 10.76 -7.69
N LYS A 184 23.41 10.16 -8.15
CA LYS A 184 22.80 10.52 -9.44
C LYS A 184 22.39 12.00 -9.45
N ALA A 185 21.73 12.48 -8.38
CA ALA A 185 21.32 13.88 -8.27
C ALA A 185 22.52 14.83 -8.24
N GLU A 186 23.59 14.49 -7.53
CA GLU A 186 24.84 15.26 -7.52
C GLU A 186 25.48 15.36 -8.90
N VAL A 187 25.55 14.25 -9.66
CA VAL A 187 26.09 14.26 -11.03
C VAL A 187 25.24 15.14 -11.94
N PHE A 188 23.90 15.03 -11.86
CA PHE A 188 23.02 15.92 -12.61
C PHE A 188 23.23 17.39 -12.22
N ASN A 189 23.29 17.70 -10.92
CA ASN A 189 23.54 19.06 -10.46
C ASN A 189 24.88 19.61 -10.98
N LYS A 190 25.94 18.79 -10.97
CA LYS A 190 27.24 19.15 -11.53
C LYS A 190 27.14 19.46 -13.02
N TYR A 191 26.52 18.58 -13.81
CA TYR A 191 26.31 18.77 -15.25
C TYR A 191 25.48 20.02 -15.58
N PHE A 192 24.35 20.25 -14.89
CA PHE A 192 23.55 21.44 -15.12
C PHE A 192 24.26 22.72 -14.66
N SER A 193 25.08 22.65 -13.61
CA SER A 193 25.87 23.79 -13.16
C SER A 193 26.96 24.17 -14.16
N SER A 194 27.58 23.20 -14.85
CA SER A 194 28.60 23.48 -15.87
C SER A 194 27.99 24.14 -17.12
N ILE A 195 26.82 23.68 -17.57
CA ILE A 195 26.07 24.31 -18.68
C ILE A 195 25.72 25.76 -18.34
N ASN A 196 25.13 25.99 -17.16
CA ASN A 196 24.73 27.34 -16.73
C ASN A 196 25.91 28.30 -16.55
N LYS A 197 27.09 27.80 -16.18
CA LYS A 197 28.32 28.62 -16.11
C LYS A 197 28.82 29.01 -17.51
N ALA A 198 28.78 28.08 -18.47
CA ALA A 198 29.24 28.32 -19.84
C ALA A 198 28.37 29.38 -20.57
N GLU A 199 27.06 29.36 -20.35
CA GLU A 199 26.12 30.32 -20.96
C GLU A 199 26.27 31.76 -20.42
N ARG A 200 26.67 31.90 -19.15
CA ARG A 200 26.95 33.21 -18.52
C ARG A 200 28.27 33.82 -19.01
N ALA A 201 29.24 32.99 -19.41
CA ALA A 201 30.52 33.46 -19.94
C ALA A 201 30.40 33.95 -21.39
N THR A 202 29.52 33.35 -22.19
CA THR A 202 29.29 33.73 -23.60
C THR A 202 28.44 35.00 -23.77
N LYS A 203 27.56 35.34 -22.82
CA LYS A 203 26.77 36.59 -22.85
C LYS A 203 27.51 37.83 -22.29
N ARG A 204 28.77 37.67 -21.89
CA ARG A 204 29.62 38.75 -21.32
C ARG A 204 30.84 39.08 -22.21
N GLY A 205 30.89 38.54 -23.43
CA GLY A 205 31.87 38.90 -24.46
C GLY A 205 31.25 39.84 -25.48
#